data_AF-A0A7L4NVW9-F1
#
_entry.id   AF-A0A7L4NVW9-F1
#
_cell.length_a   1.000
_cell.length_b   1.000
_cell.length_c   1.000
_cell.angle_alpha   90.00
_cell.angle_beta   90.00
_cell.angle_gamma   90.00
#
_symmetry.space_group_name_H-M   'P 1'
#
loop_
_entity.id
_entity.type
_entity.pdbx_description
1 polymer ?
#
loop_
_entity_poly.entity_id
_entity_poly.type
_entity_poly.pdbx_seq_one_letter_code
_entity_poly.pdbx_strand_id
1 'polypeptide(L)'
;MEHALSKNGISIRLTNERWIHIIIGHPELIGYHIEVLETIKDPEVIYAGKSGEYIAIKNIKNKKYMVVIYKELNNDGFVINAFKTNNIKKFKKRRVIWGN
;
A
#
# COMPACT_ATOMS: atom_id res chain seq x y z
N MET A 1 6.50 -10.61 -12.34
CA MET A 1 5.33 -10.21 -11.51
C MET A 1 5.70 -10.53 -10.09
N GLU A 2 5.63 -9.55 -9.20
CA GLU A 2 6.00 -9.72 -7.80
C GLU A 2 4.77 -9.62 -6.91
N HIS A 3 4.85 -10.21 -5.73
CA HIS A 3 3.71 -10.30 -4.81
C HIS A 3 4.15 -10.14 -3.36
N ALA A 4 3.24 -9.64 -2.54
CA ALA A 4 3.37 -9.63 -1.08
C ALA A 4 2.13 -10.26 -0.46
N LEU A 5 2.31 -11.05 0.61
CA LEU A 5 1.19 -11.56 1.39
C LEU A 5 0.65 -10.45 2.29
N SER A 6 -0.64 -10.17 2.23
CA SER A 6 -1.31 -9.21 3.12
C SER A 6 -1.45 -9.76 4.54
N LYS A 7 -1.93 -8.93 5.46
CA LYS A 7 -2.24 -9.35 6.84
C LYS A 7 -3.36 -10.41 6.92
N ASN A 8 -4.18 -10.54 5.88
CA ASN A 8 -5.21 -11.58 5.77
C ASN A 8 -4.71 -12.86 5.08
N GLY A 9 -3.41 -12.93 4.75
CA GLY A 9 -2.83 -14.08 4.04
C GLY A 9 -3.14 -14.11 2.55
N ILE A 10 -3.68 -13.02 1.98
CA ILE A 10 -4.00 -12.94 0.55
C ILE A 10 -2.77 -12.46 -0.24
N SER A 11 -2.48 -13.12 -1.36
CA SER A 11 -1.40 -12.70 -2.25
C SER A 11 -1.79 -11.43 -3.00
N ILE A 12 -1.04 -10.33 -2.81
CA ILE A 12 -1.25 -9.05 -3.47
C ILE A 12 -0.21 -8.85 -4.55
N ARG A 13 -0.65 -8.82 -5.80
CA ARG A 13 0.23 -8.68 -6.96
C ARG A 13 0.55 -7.23 -7.29
N LEU A 14 1.81 -7.01 -7.65
CA LEU A 14 2.31 -5.81 -8.30
C LEU A 14 2.90 -6.21 -9.65
N THR A 15 2.17 -5.88 -10.72
CA THR A 15 2.62 -6.15 -12.09
C THR A 15 3.54 -5.06 -12.57
N ASN A 16 4.42 -5.36 -13.55
CA ASN A 16 5.31 -4.36 -14.14
C ASN A 16 4.52 -3.19 -14.74
N GLU A 17 3.41 -3.47 -15.43
CA GLU A 17 2.52 -2.44 -15.98
C GLU A 17 1.95 -1.53 -14.88
N ARG A 18 1.46 -2.13 -13.78
CA ARG A 18 0.95 -1.36 -12.64
C ARG A 18 2.04 -0.55 -11.97
N TRP A 19 3.24 -1.11 -11.83
CA TRP A 19 4.40 -0.40 -11.29
C TRP A 19 4.77 0.81 -12.15
N ILE A 20 4.86 0.63 -13.47
CA ILE A 20 5.11 1.72 -14.42
C ILE A 20 4.03 2.81 -14.29
N HIS A 21 2.76 2.43 -14.22
CA HIS A 21 1.67 3.39 -14.03
C HIS A 21 1.80 4.17 -12.71
N ILE A 22 2.15 3.50 -11.61
CA ILE A 22 2.37 4.12 -10.31
C ILE A 22 3.52 5.14 -10.38
N ILE A 23 4.68 4.77 -10.92
CA ILE A 23 5.84 5.69 -10.98
C ILE A 23 5.65 6.84 -11.97
N ILE A 24 4.80 6.69 -13.01
CA ILE A 24 4.43 7.82 -13.88
C ILE A 24 3.62 8.87 -13.08
N GLY A 25 2.69 8.42 -12.24
CA GLY A 25 1.92 9.31 -11.35
C GLY A 25 2.70 9.79 -10.12
N HIS A 26 3.68 9.00 -9.68
CA HIS A 26 4.49 9.20 -8.47
C HIS A 26 5.98 8.94 -8.74
N PRO A 27 6.68 9.80 -9.51
CA PRO A 27 8.09 9.59 -9.86
C PRO A 27 9.02 9.48 -8.65
N GLU A 28 8.61 10.03 -7.49
CA GLU A 28 9.34 9.87 -6.24
C GLU A 28 9.48 8.41 -5.78
N LEU A 29 8.68 7.49 -6.32
CA LEU A 29 8.72 6.06 -6.02
C LEU A 29 9.71 5.26 -6.87
N ILE A 30 10.41 5.87 -7.82
CA ILE A 30 11.47 5.18 -8.56
C ILE A 30 12.50 4.64 -7.56
N GLY A 31 12.75 3.33 -7.61
CA GLY A 31 13.63 2.62 -6.68
C GLY A 31 12.96 2.14 -5.38
N TYR A 32 11.68 2.44 -5.12
CA TYR A 32 10.96 2.05 -3.90
C TYR A 32 10.05 0.82 -4.09
N HIS A 33 10.37 -0.05 -5.06
CA HIS A 33 9.55 -1.21 -5.40
C HIS A 33 9.41 -2.17 -4.21
N ILE A 34 10.53 -2.44 -3.53
CA ILE A 34 10.60 -3.34 -2.38
C ILE A 34 9.78 -2.76 -1.23
N GLU A 35 9.91 -1.47 -0.94
CA GLU A 35 9.21 -0.80 0.16
C GLU A 35 7.68 -0.81 -0.03
N VAL A 36 7.20 -0.78 -1.28
CA VAL A 36 5.76 -0.95 -1.57
C VAL A 36 5.29 -2.36 -1.19
N LEU A 37 6.03 -3.40 -1.60
CA LEU A 37 5.72 -4.79 -1.23
C LEU A 37 5.84 -5.02 0.28
N GLU A 38 6.88 -4.46 0.92
CA GLU A 38 7.06 -4.53 2.37
C GLU A 38 5.95 -3.80 3.14
N THR A 39 5.41 -2.72 2.60
CA THR A 39 4.28 -2.00 3.21
C THR A 39 3.00 -2.83 3.18
N ILE A 40 2.82 -3.72 2.21
CA ILE A 40 1.70 -4.66 2.16
C ILE A 40 1.90 -5.79 3.18
N LYS A 41 3.11 -6.36 3.21
CA LYS A 41 3.46 -7.48 4.09
C LYS A 41 3.49 -7.09 5.57
N ASP A 42 4.07 -5.93 5.84
CA ASP A 42 4.29 -5.44 7.18
C ASP A 42 3.99 -3.94 7.32
N PRO A 43 2.70 -3.56 7.21
CA PRO A 43 2.24 -2.22 7.54
C PRO A 43 2.33 -1.93 9.04
N GLU A 44 2.36 -0.65 9.39
CA GLU A 44 2.11 -0.18 10.76
C GLU A 44 0.61 -0.09 11.05
N VAL A 45 -0.17 0.31 10.05
CA VAL A 45 -1.63 0.45 10.16
C VAL A 45 -2.29 0.25 8.79
N ILE A 46 -3.49 -0.30 8.80
CA ILE A 46 -4.34 -0.45 7.62
C ILE A 46 -5.68 0.23 7.88
N TYR A 47 -6.05 1.16 7.01
CA TYR A 47 -7.35 1.83 7.03
C TYR A 47 -8.26 1.31 5.93
N ALA A 48 -9.57 1.45 6.14
CA ALA A 48 -10.58 1.19 5.12
C ALA A 48 -10.57 2.26 4.01
N GLY A 49 -10.59 1.77 2.77
CA GLY A 49 -10.90 2.52 1.56
C GLY A 49 -12.35 2.97 1.50
N LYS A 50 -12.77 3.50 0.35
CA LYS A 50 -14.16 3.92 0.14
C LYS A 50 -15.02 2.79 -0.39
N SER A 51 -14.43 1.87 -1.16
CA SER A 51 -15.13 0.84 -1.92
C SER A 51 -14.41 -0.51 -1.79
N GLY A 52 -14.07 -0.87 -0.55
CA GLY A 52 -13.44 -2.15 -0.20
C GLY A 52 -11.92 -2.19 -0.41
N GLU A 53 -11.27 -1.05 -0.68
CA GLU A 53 -9.81 -1.01 -0.69
C GLU A 53 -9.23 -1.09 0.73
N TYR A 54 -8.00 -1.57 0.82
CA TYR A 54 -7.14 -1.46 1.99
C TYR A 54 -6.11 -0.37 1.75
N ILE A 55 -5.90 0.48 2.76
CA ILE A 55 -4.90 1.55 2.73
C ILE A 55 -3.84 1.20 3.79
N ALA A 56 -2.79 0.50 3.37
CA ALA A 56 -1.65 0.18 4.22
C ALA A 56 -0.70 1.37 4.31
N ILE A 57 -0.21 1.64 5.53
CA ILE A 57 0.73 2.72 5.80
C ILE A 57 1.92 2.15 6.58
N LYS A 58 3.13 2.52 6.17
CA LYS A 58 4.38 2.19 6.86
C LYS A 58 5.29 3.41 6.90
N ASN A 59 5.93 3.66 8.04
CA ASN A 59 7.00 4.65 8.12
C ASN A 59 8.26 4.10 7.43
N ILE A 60 8.84 4.88 6.52
CA ILE A 60 10.07 4.48 5.82
C ILE A 60 11.31 5.16 6.40
N LYS A 61 11.27 6.49 6.60
CA LYS A 61 12.35 7.29 7.23
C LYS A 61 11.91 8.73 7.45
N ASN A 62 12.44 9.41 8.47
CA ASN A 62 12.30 10.87 8.66
C ASN A 62 10.84 11.38 8.60
N LYS A 63 9.89 10.67 9.23
CA LYS A 63 8.44 10.98 9.17
C LYS A 63 7.85 10.98 7.75
N LYS A 64 8.52 10.35 6.78
CA LYS A 64 7.94 9.96 5.50
C LYS A 64 7.26 8.61 5.66
N TYR A 65 6.04 8.52 5.16
CA TYR A 65 5.24 7.31 5.14
C TYR A 65 5.09 6.85 3.70
N MET A 66 5.21 5.54 3.50
CA MET A 66 4.73 4.85 2.31
C MET A 66 3.25 4.55 2.53
N VAL A 67 2.42 4.89 1.55
CA VAL A 67 1.00 4.54 1.53
C VAL A 67 0.76 3.65 0.32
N VAL A 68 0.21 2.47 0.55
CA VAL A 68 -0.14 1.51 -0.50
C VAL A 68 -1.63 1.21 -0.44
N ILE A 69 -2.30 1.42 -1.57
CA ILE A 69 -3.72 1.14 -1.75
C ILE A 69 -3.83 -0.14 -2.55
N TYR A 70 -4.49 -1.15 -2.00
CA TYR A 70 -4.69 -2.44 -2.65
C TYR A 70 -6.09 -2.98 -2.41
N LYS A 71 -6.50 -3.95 -3.22
CA LYS A 71 -7.71 -4.74 -2.99
C LYS A 71 -7.34 -6.19 -2.79
N GLU A 72 -8.06 -6.81 -1.88
CA GLU A 72 -8.11 -8.26 -1.73
C GLU A 72 -9.37 -8.76 -2.42
N LEU A 73 -9.21 -9.84 -3.17
CA LEU A 73 -10.27 -10.73 -3.63
C LEU A 73 -10.10 -12.06 -2.88
N ASN A 74 -10.83 -13.10 -3.28
CA ASN A 74 -10.86 -14.38 -2.55
C ASN A 74 -9.45 -14.97 -2.29
N ASN A 75 -8.67 -15.19 -3.35
CA ASN A 75 -7.33 -15.80 -3.26
C ASN A 75 -6.25 -15.00 -4.01
N ASP A 76 -6.59 -13.82 -4.52
CA ASP A 76 -5.70 -12.91 -5.24
C ASP A 76 -6.04 -11.48 -4.85
N GLY A 77 -5.12 -10.56 -5.06
CA GLY A 77 -5.30 -9.16 -4.82
C GLY A 77 -4.34 -8.36 -5.67
N PHE A 78 -4.54 -7.06 -5.75
CA PHE A 78 -3.70 -6.22 -6.60
C PHE A 78 -3.49 -4.84 -5.99
N VAL A 79 -2.31 -4.30 -6.24
CA VAL A 79 -2.01 -2.90 -5.93
C VAL A 79 -2.79 -2.00 -6.89
N ILE A 80 -3.51 -1.04 -6.34
CA ILE A 80 -4.23 -0.01 -7.10
C ILE A 80 -3.31 1.18 -7.33
N ASN A 81 -2.72 1.70 -6.24
CA ASN A 81 -1.79 2.83 -6.28
C ASN A 81 -0.86 2.83 -5.05
N ALA A 82 0.25 3.54 -5.11
CA ALA A 82 1.13 3.82 -3.98
C ALA A 82 1.71 5.23 -4.07
N PHE A 83 2.03 5.85 -2.94
CA PHE A 83 2.70 7.17 -2.89
C PHE A 83 3.35 7.42 -1.54
N LYS A 84 4.25 8.42 -1.49
CA LYS A 84 4.84 8.90 -0.25
C LYS A 84 4.10 10.12 0.29
N THR A 85 4.06 10.26 1.62
CA THR A 85 3.54 11.47 2.26
C THR A 85 4.16 11.70 3.63
N ASN A 86 4.20 12.97 4.05
CA ASN A 86 4.58 13.34 5.42
C ASN A 86 3.33 13.52 6.32
N ASN A 87 2.13 13.43 5.74
CA ASN A 87 0.89 13.72 6.45
C ASN A 87 -0.14 12.61 6.28
N ILE A 88 -0.28 11.82 7.35
CA ILE A 88 -1.27 10.74 7.43
C ILE A 88 -2.54 11.12 8.19
N LYS A 89 -2.68 12.39 8.64
CA LYS A 89 -3.83 12.84 9.45
C LYS A 89 -5.17 12.62 8.74
N LYS A 90 -5.19 12.71 7.40
CA LYS A 90 -6.39 12.46 6.59
C LYS A 90 -6.90 11.02 6.67
N PHE A 91 -6.04 10.06 6.97
CA PHE A 91 -6.42 8.65 7.09
C PHE A 91 -6.95 8.31 8.48
N LYS A 92 -6.54 9.03 9.52
CA LYS A 92 -7.00 8.82 10.91
C LYS A 92 -8.52 8.97 11.09
N LYS A 93 -9.20 9.64 10.15
CA LYS A 93 -10.67 9.76 10.14
C LYS A 93 -11.38 8.53 9.55
N ARG A 94 -10.63 7.57 9.00
CA ARG A 94 -11.15 6.35 8.39
C ARG A 94 -11.20 5.24 9.42
N ARG A 95 -12.09 4.27 9.20
CA ARG A 95 -12.14 3.05 10.00
C ARG A 95 -10.81 2.31 9.91
N VAL A 96 -10.23 1.98 11.06
CA VAL A 96 -9.05 1.11 11.16
C VAL A 96 -9.48 -0.33 10.89
N ILE A 97 -8.75 -1.02 10.03
CA ILE A 97 -8.93 -2.45 9.75
C ILE A 97 -7.91 -3.27 10.55
N TRP A 98 -6.68 -2.77 10.66
CA TRP A 98 -5.59 -3.43 11.36
C TRP A 98 -4.58 -2.39 11.87
N GLY A 99 -3.92 -2.66 12.99
CA GLY A 99 -3.00 -1.71 13.65
C GLY A 99 -3.75 -0.79 14.64
N ASN A 100 -3.00 -0.05 15.45
CA ASN A 100 -3.50 0.73 16.59
C ASN A 100 -3.11 2.21 16.46
#